data_AF-A0A964VGC7-F1
#
_entry.id   AF-A0A964VGC7-F1
#
_cell.length_a   1.000
_cell.length_b   1.000
_cell.length_c   1.000
_cell.angle_alpha   90.00
_cell.angle_beta   90.00
_cell.angle_gamma   90.00
#
_symmetry.space_group_name_H-M   'P 1'
#
loop_
_entity.id
_entity.type
_entity.pdbx_description
1 polymer ?
#
loop_
_entity_poly.entity_id
_entity_poly.type
_entity_poly.pdbx_seq_one_letter_code
_entity_poly.pdbx_strand_id
1 'polypeptide(L)'
;MKHKKGIAFPPLWMRWTFAPQRFELLIFTLCIILGAFIRAYRFGEIPLGLNQDEISAGYDAYSVFRYGIDRSGLRYPMAFIAWGSGMNVAGPYFSIPFIAFLGLNTLAVRLPYLLAGIVSLWIFFALMRELCGKRVALIALFLLATNPWHIMASRWGLEANFFPPVFLSAVFFLVMSRRQPWLLIVSSLFFSFSLYAYGTSYVTVPVFLFLYALWAWRKHLHPLTWTLSAFSLFAALFIPVVLFVMVNMFHWQTFATSFFTIPRMTGISRLETAINKDLFSFNFFTEILARLRNVFQVLILGTDGHNFNALPDFGVFYVWVLPFVFFGMAWMMIRLHSHRDDHCRILWFWLVAALTMAMLINNLNINRANIFFLSPHRVRCNRHLLGRKTHEGVGPDSRRRTALLFFVQSCLLHKCPEFPEWARCRRRIRSKTDIWSDLRDEQWQYAIYLCALWYRISYAKILEYREVR
;
A
#
# COMPACT_ATOMS: atom_id res chain seq x y z
N MET A 1 -1.57 54.24 -1.13
CA MET A 1 -2.47 53.15 -1.56
C MET A 1 -1.89 52.50 -2.82
N LYS A 2 -1.38 51.27 -2.74
CA LYS A 2 -0.94 50.50 -3.92
C LYS A 2 -1.72 49.18 -3.92
N HIS A 3 -2.68 49.06 -4.83
CA HIS A 3 -3.43 47.83 -5.07
C HIS A 3 -2.47 46.70 -5.47
N LYS A 4 -2.33 45.69 -4.61
CA LYS A 4 -1.78 44.38 -5.00
C LYS A 4 -2.82 43.70 -5.88
N LYS A 5 -2.53 43.58 -7.18
CA LYS A 5 -3.31 42.74 -8.11
C LYS A 5 -3.31 41.30 -7.58
N GLY A 6 -4.49 40.78 -7.29
CA GLY A 6 -4.70 39.39 -6.90
C GLY A 6 -4.19 38.47 -8.00
N ILE A 7 -3.30 37.56 -7.61
CA ILE A 7 -2.89 36.43 -8.45
C ILE A 7 -4.12 35.51 -8.52
N ALA A 8 -4.88 35.60 -9.61
CA ALA A 8 -5.95 34.66 -9.90
C ALA A 8 -5.34 33.27 -10.10
N PHE A 9 -5.58 32.37 -9.14
CA PHE A 9 -5.24 30.96 -9.29
C PHE A 9 -6.30 30.30 -10.18
N PRO A 10 -5.93 29.69 -11.32
CA PRO A 10 -6.89 28.98 -12.15
C PRO A 10 -7.51 27.78 -11.38
N PRO A 11 -8.75 27.40 -11.71
CA PRO A 11 -9.51 26.41 -10.96
C PRO A 11 -8.88 25.01 -10.96
N LEU A 12 -9.20 24.28 -9.89
CA LEU A 12 -8.53 23.08 -9.40
C LEU A 12 -8.47 21.90 -10.38
N TRP A 13 -9.30 21.85 -11.42
CA TRP A 13 -9.30 20.78 -12.43
C TRP A 13 -8.35 21.06 -13.61
N MET A 14 -7.97 22.32 -13.85
CA MET A 14 -7.18 22.73 -15.01
C MET A 14 -5.65 22.60 -14.83
N ARG A 15 -5.17 22.39 -13.59
CA ARG A 15 -3.74 22.18 -13.28
C ARG A 15 -3.30 20.72 -13.22
N TRP A 16 -4.22 19.78 -13.45
CA TRP A 16 -3.90 18.34 -13.48
C TRP A 16 -3.51 17.82 -14.87
N THR A 17 -3.61 18.66 -15.90
CA THR A 17 -3.19 18.31 -17.27
C THR A 17 -1.69 18.52 -17.47
N PHE A 18 -0.87 17.76 -16.73
CA PHE A 18 0.49 17.49 -17.20
C PHE A 18 0.37 16.36 -18.22
N ALA A 19 0.09 16.72 -19.47
CA ALA A 19 -0.10 15.80 -20.57
C ALA A 19 1.06 14.79 -20.58
N PRO A 20 0.80 13.52 -20.27
CA PRO A 20 1.79 12.50 -20.54
C PRO A 20 2.12 12.52 -22.02
N GLN A 21 3.35 12.14 -22.39
CA GLN A 21 3.54 11.68 -23.76
C GLN A 21 2.46 10.61 -24.01
N ARG A 22 1.79 10.64 -25.17
CA ARG A 22 0.58 9.81 -25.43
C ARG A 22 0.78 8.35 -25.03
N PHE A 23 2.00 7.84 -25.20
CA PHE A 23 2.43 6.51 -24.80
C PHE A 23 2.42 6.24 -23.27
N GLU A 24 2.86 7.19 -22.45
CA GLU A 24 2.88 7.02 -20.99
C GLU A 24 1.47 7.07 -20.39
N LEU A 25 0.58 7.89 -20.95
CA LEU A 25 -0.84 7.86 -20.59
C LEU A 25 -1.45 6.51 -20.94
N LEU A 26 -1.13 5.98 -22.12
CA LEU A 26 -1.59 4.66 -22.55
C LEU A 26 -1.14 3.58 -21.57
N ILE A 27 0.15 3.51 -21.22
CA ILE A 27 0.66 2.52 -20.26
C ILE A 27 -0.03 2.65 -18.90
N PHE A 28 -0.14 3.88 -18.41
CA PHE A 28 -0.83 4.17 -17.16
C PHE A 28 -2.28 3.63 -17.19
N THR A 29 -3.04 3.97 -18.23
CA THR A 29 -4.43 3.54 -18.41
C THR A 29 -4.52 2.01 -18.52
N LEU A 30 -3.64 1.38 -19.28
CA LEU A 30 -3.57 -0.08 -19.39
C LEU A 30 -3.30 -0.75 -18.03
N CYS A 31 -2.41 -0.20 -17.21
CA CYS A 31 -2.13 -0.73 -15.88
C CYS A 31 -3.35 -0.61 -14.95
N ILE A 32 -4.09 0.51 -15.01
CA ILE A 32 -5.32 0.70 -14.24
C ILE A 32 -6.40 -0.28 -14.70
N ILE A 33 -6.62 -0.41 -16.01
CA ILE A 33 -7.62 -1.34 -16.56
C ILE A 33 -7.26 -2.78 -16.17
N LEU A 34 -5.99 -3.17 -16.32
CA LEU A 34 -5.52 -4.49 -15.91
C LEU A 34 -5.73 -4.72 -14.41
N GLY A 35 -5.32 -3.77 -13.56
CA GLY A 35 -5.45 -3.88 -12.12
C GLY A 35 -6.90 -3.94 -11.65
N ALA A 36 -7.79 -3.17 -12.27
CA ALA A 36 -9.23 -3.21 -12.02
C ALA A 36 -9.85 -4.52 -12.50
N PHE A 37 -9.52 -4.96 -13.72
CA PHE A 37 -10.02 -6.20 -14.30
C PHE A 37 -9.66 -7.42 -13.45
N ILE A 38 -8.40 -7.57 -13.03
CA ILE A 38 -7.96 -8.70 -12.20
C ILE A 38 -8.72 -8.78 -10.86
N ARG A 39 -9.06 -7.61 -10.28
CA ARG A 39 -9.80 -7.55 -9.00
C ARG A 39 -11.30 -7.75 -9.19
N ALA A 40 -11.86 -7.27 -10.30
CA ALA A 40 -13.29 -7.35 -10.60
C ALA A 40 -13.70 -8.69 -11.26
N TYR A 41 -12.76 -9.42 -11.88
CA TYR A 41 -13.06 -10.70 -12.52
C TYR A 41 -13.60 -11.71 -11.48
N ARG A 42 -14.82 -12.23 -11.74
CA ARG A 42 -15.57 -13.10 -10.82
C ARG A 42 -15.68 -12.54 -9.39
N PHE A 43 -15.81 -11.22 -9.27
CA PHE A 43 -15.99 -10.56 -7.99
C PHE A 43 -17.36 -10.89 -7.40
N GLY A 44 -17.42 -11.10 -6.08
CA GLY A 44 -18.61 -11.61 -5.39
C GLY A 44 -18.67 -13.15 -5.32
N GLU A 45 -18.14 -13.86 -6.33
CA GLU A 45 -18.03 -15.33 -6.33
C GLU A 45 -16.73 -15.84 -5.68
N ILE A 46 -15.60 -15.18 -5.97
CA ILE A 46 -14.27 -15.57 -5.48
C ILE A 46 -13.73 -14.47 -4.53
N PRO A 47 -13.30 -14.82 -3.30
CA PRO A 47 -13.24 -16.17 -2.73
C PRO A 47 -14.63 -16.75 -2.41
N LEU A 48 -14.73 -18.08 -2.45
CA LEU A 48 -15.96 -18.83 -2.16
C LEU A 48 -16.35 -18.66 -0.69
N GLY A 49 -17.63 -18.40 -0.45
CA GLY A 49 -18.16 -18.13 0.88
C GLY A 49 -17.78 -16.74 1.41
N LEU A 50 -18.21 -16.47 2.64
CA LEU A 50 -17.83 -15.27 3.39
C LEU A 50 -17.05 -15.69 4.62
N ASN A 51 -15.99 -14.94 4.91
CA ASN A 51 -15.31 -15.07 6.19
C ASN A 51 -16.24 -14.61 7.33
N GLN A 52 -16.09 -15.20 8.51
CA GLN A 52 -16.86 -14.83 9.71
C GLN A 52 -16.80 -13.33 10.05
N ASP A 53 -15.66 -12.67 9.83
CA ASP A 53 -15.50 -11.23 10.04
C ASP A 53 -16.28 -10.42 8.99
N GLU A 54 -16.35 -10.88 7.74
CA GLU A 54 -17.16 -10.26 6.68
C GLU A 54 -18.65 -10.37 6.98
N ILE A 55 -19.10 -11.55 7.42
CA ILE A 55 -20.50 -11.78 7.82
C ILE A 55 -20.84 -10.89 9.00
N SER A 56 -19.94 -10.83 9.98
CA SER A 56 -20.08 -9.96 11.14
C SER A 56 -20.21 -8.50 10.68
N ALA A 57 -19.21 -7.95 10.01
CA ALA A 57 -19.21 -6.58 9.49
C ALA A 57 -20.45 -6.24 8.65
N GLY A 58 -20.84 -7.14 7.74
CA GLY A 58 -21.99 -6.96 6.87
C GLY A 58 -23.31 -6.90 7.63
N TYR A 59 -23.48 -7.75 8.65
CA TYR A 59 -24.70 -7.76 9.46
C TYR A 59 -24.83 -6.52 10.35
N ASP A 60 -23.72 -6.03 10.93
CA ASP A 60 -23.74 -4.78 11.70
C ASP A 60 -24.04 -3.58 10.79
N ALA A 61 -23.42 -3.52 9.61
CA ALA A 61 -23.70 -2.47 8.63
C ALA A 61 -25.18 -2.48 8.21
N TYR A 62 -25.75 -3.65 7.94
CA TYR A 62 -27.17 -3.81 7.64
C TYR A 62 -28.07 -3.37 8.80
N SER A 63 -27.73 -3.75 10.03
CA SER A 63 -28.51 -3.40 11.22
C SER A 63 -28.49 -1.89 11.45
N VAL A 64 -27.32 -1.25 11.32
CA VAL A 64 -27.16 0.20 11.45
C VAL A 64 -27.95 0.93 10.37
N PHE A 65 -27.90 0.44 9.13
CA PHE A 65 -28.69 0.99 8.03
C PHE A 65 -30.21 0.90 8.28
N ARG A 66 -30.69 -0.26 8.73
CA ARG A 66 -32.13 -0.53 8.83
C ARG A 66 -32.77 0.01 10.11
N TYR A 67 -32.03 -0.01 11.22
CA TYR A 67 -32.55 0.26 12.56
C TYR A 67 -31.80 1.36 13.31
N GLY A 68 -30.70 1.90 12.76
CA GLY A 68 -29.86 2.90 13.41
C GLY A 68 -29.02 2.34 14.57
N ILE A 69 -28.99 1.02 14.75
CA ILE A 69 -28.28 0.31 15.83
C ILE A 69 -27.51 -0.89 15.29
N ASP A 70 -26.42 -1.28 15.94
CA ASP A 70 -25.68 -2.52 15.63
C ASP A 70 -26.39 -3.77 16.20
N ARG A 71 -25.80 -4.96 16.01
CA ARG A 71 -26.36 -6.21 16.55
C ARG A 71 -26.47 -6.22 18.08
N SER A 72 -25.69 -5.38 18.76
CA SER A 72 -25.62 -5.28 20.21
C SER A 72 -26.56 -4.21 20.76
N GLY A 73 -27.40 -3.61 19.90
CA GLY A 73 -28.36 -2.58 20.29
C GLY A 73 -27.75 -1.19 20.47
N LEU A 74 -26.51 -0.98 20.04
CA LEU A 74 -25.80 0.29 20.20
C LEU A 74 -26.06 1.19 19.00
N ARG A 75 -26.43 2.45 19.27
CA ARG A 75 -26.69 3.45 18.23
C ARG A 75 -25.40 4.00 17.65
N TYR A 76 -25.21 3.85 16.34
CA TYR A 76 -24.03 4.31 15.58
C TYR A 76 -22.72 4.15 16.38
N PRO A 77 -22.35 2.93 16.77
CA PRO A 77 -21.17 2.73 17.60
C PRO A 77 -19.91 3.14 16.85
N MET A 78 -18.89 3.61 17.56
CA MET A 78 -17.60 3.92 16.93
C MET A 78 -16.71 2.69 16.69
N ALA A 79 -17.03 1.58 17.35
CA ALA A 79 -16.41 0.27 17.22
C ALA A 79 -17.51 -0.77 17.44
N PHE A 80 -17.62 -1.80 16.60
CA PHE A 80 -18.57 -2.88 16.84
C PHE A 80 -18.06 -3.84 17.90
N ILE A 81 -18.98 -4.40 18.68
CA ILE A 81 -18.67 -5.50 19.60
C ILE A 81 -18.62 -6.80 18.79
N ALA A 82 -17.40 -7.26 18.49
CA ALA A 82 -17.16 -8.52 17.80
C ALA A 82 -16.06 -9.31 18.53
N TRP A 83 -16.28 -10.63 18.68
CA TRP A 83 -15.33 -11.55 19.33
C TRP A 83 -14.86 -11.10 20.73
N GLY A 84 -15.68 -10.32 21.43
CA GLY A 84 -15.34 -9.69 22.71
C GLY A 84 -14.32 -8.56 22.64
N SER A 85 -13.41 -8.54 21.65
CA SER A 85 -12.29 -7.58 21.58
C SER A 85 -12.56 -6.34 20.71
N GLY A 86 -13.58 -6.41 19.85
CA GLY A 86 -14.03 -5.31 19.01
C GLY A 86 -13.56 -5.38 17.56
N MET A 87 -14.31 -4.66 16.71
CA MET A 87 -14.07 -4.50 15.28
C MET A 87 -14.29 -3.03 14.86
N ASN A 88 -13.46 -2.53 13.96
CA ASN A 88 -13.47 -1.16 13.48
C ASN A 88 -14.58 -0.95 12.43
N VAL A 89 -15.13 0.27 12.41
CA VAL A 89 -16.40 0.56 11.72
C VAL A 89 -16.24 1.11 10.32
N ALA A 90 -15.07 1.61 9.91
CA ALA A 90 -14.94 2.33 8.64
C ALA A 90 -15.35 1.48 7.43
N GLY A 91 -14.76 0.29 7.25
CA GLY A 91 -15.11 -0.60 6.13
C GLY A 91 -16.61 -0.95 6.09
N PRO A 92 -17.20 -1.43 7.20
CA PRO A 92 -18.63 -1.70 7.29
C PRO A 92 -19.52 -0.47 7.05
N TYR A 93 -19.18 0.71 7.56
CA TYR A 93 -19.99 1.91 7.31
C TYR A 93 -19.94 2.33 5.85
N PHE A 94 -18.81 2.13 5.17
CA PHE A 94 -18.73 2.33 3.73
C PHE A 94 -19.50 1.26 2.93
N SER A 95 -19.85 0.12 3.51
CA SER A 95 -20.71 -0.87 2.85
C SER A 95 -22.20 -0.52 2.91
N ILE A 96 -22.62 0.35 3.84
CA ILE A 96 -24.03 0.77 4.03
C ILE A 96 -24.69 1.24 2.72
N PRO A 97 -24.11 2.17 1.93
CA PRO A 97 -24.74 2.59 0.67
C PRO A 97 -24.93 1.43 -0.31
N PHE A 98 -23.96 0.53 -0.40
CA PHE A 98 -24.06 -0.62 -1.30
C PHE A 98 -25.08 -1.64 -0.82
N ILE A 99 -25.19 -1.87 0.50
CA ILE A 99 -26.23 -2.71 1.11
C ILE A 99 -27.62 -2.10 0.87
N ALA A 100 -27.75 -0.77 0.95
CA ALA A 100 -29.02 -0.08 0.70
C ALA A 100 -29.52 -0.27 -0.74
N PHE A 101 -28.61 -0.23 -1.73
CA PHE A 101 -28.98 -0.37 -3.15
C PHE A 101 -29.05 -1.81 -3.64
N LEU A 102 -28.19 -2.69 -3.16
CA LEU A 102 -28.03 -4.06 -3.68
C LEU A 102 -28.61 -5.14 -2.75
N GLY A 103 -29.01 -4.77 -1.53
CA GLY A 103 -29.37 -5.69 -0.47
C GLY A 103 -28.16 -6.27 0.26
N LEU A 104 -28.41 -7.00 1.35
CA LEU A 104 -27.38 -7.68 2.12
C LEU A 104 -26.88 -8.93 1.38
N ASN A 105 -25.79 -8.79 0.65
CA ASN A 105 -25.14 -9.89 -0.08
C ASN A 105 -23.61 -9.72 -0.13
N THR A 106 -22.91 -10.72 -0.66
CA THR A 106 -21.44 -10.75 -0.73
C THR A 106 -20.87 -9.58 -1.54
N LEU A 107 -21.53 -9.21 -2.64
CA LEU A 107 -21.12 -8.12 -3.52
C LEU A 107 -21.15 -6.79 -2.76
N ALA A 108 -22.27 -6.49 -2.11
CA ALA A 108 -22.47 -5.24 -1.37
C ALA A 108 -21.44 -5.05 -0.25
N VAL A 109 -21.15 -6.10 0.51
CA VAL A 109 -20.17 -6.06 1.62
C VAL A 109 -18.73 -5.87 1.11
N ARG A 110 -18.40 -6.43 -0.07
CA ARG A 110 -17.03 -6.39 -0.61
C ARG A 110 -16.75 -5.14 -1.47
N LEU A 111 -17.77 -4.52 -2.06
CA LEU A 111 -17.60 -3.37 -2.98
C LEU A 111 -16.73 -2.22 -2.45
N PRO A 112 -16.85 -1.78 -1.18
CA PRO A 112 -15.99 -0.73 -0.63
C PRO A 112 -14.50 -1.06 -0.75
N TYR A 113 -14.13 -2.31 -0.52
CA TYR A 113 -12.75 -2.79 -0.54
C TYR A 113 -12.21 -2.90 -1.96
N LEU A 114 -13.04 -3.33 -2.91
CA LEU A 114 -12.70 -3.32 -4.33
C LEU A 114 -12.42 -1.89 -4.82
N LEU A 115 -13.31 -0.95 -4.49
CA LEU A 115 -13.16 0.45 -4.88
C LEU A 115 -11.94 1.08 -4.23
N ALA A 116 -11.72 0.85 -2.93
CA ALA A 116 -10.53 1.33 -2.22
C ALA A 116 -9.24 0.77 -2.86
N GLY A 117 -9.24 -0.51 -3.25
CA GLY A 117 -8.12 -1.15 -3.93
C GLY A 117 -7.86 -0.66 -5.36
N ILE A 118 -8.89 -0.22 -6.09
CA ILE A 118 -8.71 0.37 -7.43
C ILE A 118 -8.22 1.82 -7.31
N VAL A 119 -8.82 2.59 -6.40
CA VAL A 119 -8.44 3.99 -6.13
C VAL A 119 -7.00 4.06 -5.61
N SER A 120 -6.57 3.11 -4.78
CA SER A 120 -5.20 3.08 -4.28
C SER A 120 -4.17 2.89 -5.39
N LEU A 121 -4.46 2.20 -6.51
CA LEU A 121 -3.55 2.11 -7.66
C LEU A 121 -3.26 3.50 -8.23
N TRP A 122 -4.30 4.30 -8.43
CA TRP A 122 -4.17 5.69 -8.91
C TRP A 122 -3.36 6.56 -7.95
N ILE A 123 -3.71 6.52 -6.66
CA ILE A 123 -3.05 7.32 -5.63
C ILE A 123 -1.59 6.90 -5.48
N PHE A 124 -1.31 5.59 -5.53
CA PHE A 124 0.04 5.06 -5.45
C PHE A 124 0.89 5.54 -6.63
N PHE A 125 0.37 5.48 -7.85
CA PHE A 125 1.04 6.05 -9.01
C PHE A 125 1.31 7.55 -8.84
N ALA A 126 0.32 8.31 -8.40
CA ALA A 126 0.45 9.76 -8.21
C ALA A 126 1.52 10.11 -7.16
N LEU A 127 1.52 9.40 -6.03
CA LEU A 127 2.55 9.52 -4.99
C LEU A 127 3.93 9.14 -5.53
N MET A 128 4.05 8.00 -6.22
CA MET A 128 5.32 7.55 -6.77
C MET A 128 5.87 8.47 -7.84
N ARG A 129 4.98 9.08 -8.64
CA ARG A 129 5.38 10.07 -9.65
C ARG A 129 6.00 11.28 -8.98
N GLU A 130 5.44 11.71 -7.86
CA GLU A 130 5.94 12.83 -7.07
C GLU A 130 7.29 12.50 -6.40
N LEU A 131 7.42 11.32 -5.79
CA LEU A 131 8.61 10.95 -5.01
C LEU A 131 9.79 10.48 -5.88
N CYS A 132 9.50 9.71 -6.94
CA CYS A 132 10.49 8.94 -7.69
C CYS A 132 10.56 9.32 -9.17
N GLY A 133 9.63 10.14 -9.65
CA GLY A 133 9.49 10.46 -11.06
C GLY A 133 8.66 9.43 -11.83
N LYS A 134 8.24 9.84 -13.03
CA LYS A 134 7.19 9.16 -13.79
C LYS A 134 7.49 7.74 -14.24
N ARG A 135 8.71 7.48 -14.74
CA ARG A 135 9.10 6.14 -15.23
C ARG A 135 9.05 5.10 -14.10
N VAL A 136 9.62 5.45 -12.94
CA VAL A 136 9.60 4.60 -11.74
C VAL A 136 8.17 4.41 -11.25
N ALA A 137 7.34 5.45 -11.32
CA ALA A 137 5.93 5.36 -10.94
C ALA A 137 5.13 4.39 -11.81
N LEU A 138 5.36 4.34 -13.12
CA LEU A 138 4.69 3.38 -14.01
C LEU A 138 5.09 1.93 -13.68
N ILE A 139 6.37 1.69 -13.42
CA ILE A 139 6.85 0.36 -12.99
C ILE A 139 6.22 -0.01 -11.65
N ALA A 140 6.24 0.90 -10.67
CA ALA A 140 5.66 0.69 -9.36
C ALA A 140 4.15 0.41 -9.45
N LEU A 141 3.43 1.14 -10.31
CA LEU A 141 2.01 0.92 -10.59
C LEU A 141 1.77 -0.47 -11.16
N PHE A 142 2.55 -0.92 -12.15
CA PHE A 142 2.43 -2.25 -12.72
C PHE A 142 2.65 -3.36 -11.66
N LEU A 143 3.69 -3.19 -10.83
CA LEU A 143 3.98 -4.11 -9.73
C LEU A 143 2.84 -4.18 -8.71
N LEU A 144 2.24 -3.05 -8.33
CA LEU A 144 1.10 -3.02 -7.40
C LEU A 144 -0.20 -3.54 -8.04
N ALA A 145 -0.43 -3.23 -9.32
CA ALA A 145 -1.60 -3.70 -10.07
C ALA A 145 -1.65 -5.24 -10.11
N THR A 146 -0.50 -5.88 -10.21
CA THR A 146 -0.32 -7.34 -10.26
C THR A 146 0.04 -7.97 -8.91
N ASN A 147 0.19 -7.19 -7.84
CA ASN A 147 0.62 -7.69 -6.54
C ASN A 147 -0.43 -8.64 -5.91
N PRO A 148 -0.07 -9.89 -5.55
CA PRO A 148 -1.01 -10.89 -5.02
C PRO A 148 -1.73 -10.43 -3.75
N TRP A 149 -1.00 -9.89 -2.77
CA TRP A 149 -1.58 -9.39 -1.53
C TRP A 149 -2.57 -8.26 -1.77
N HIS A 150 -2.21 -7.26 -2.57
CA HIS A 150 -3.08 -6.12 -2.85
C HIS A 150 -4.32 -6.54 -3.65
N ILE A 151 -4.23 -7.55 -4.52
CA ILE A 151 -5.39 -8.16 -5.17
C ILE A 151 -6.28 -8.85 -4.12
N MET A 152 -5.71 -9.71 -3.28
CA MET A 152 -6.46 -10.42 -2.23
C MET A 152 -7.15 -9.44 -1.29
N ALA A 153 -6.44 -8.44 -0.76
CA ALA A 153 -6.99 -7.43 0.14
C ALA A 153 -8.17 -6.63 -0.46
N SER A 154 -8.22 -6.52 -1.79
CA SER A 154 -9.32 -5.84 -2.50
C SER A 154 -10.55 -6.73 -2.74
N ARG A 155 -10.47 -8.04 -2.47
CA ARG A 155 -11.50 -9.03 -2.86
C ARG A 155 -12.34 -9.58 -1.71
N TRP A 156 -11.98 -9.31 -0.47
CA TRP A 156 -12.78 -9.72 0.70
C TRP A 156 -12.77 -8.62 1.77
N GLY A 157 -13.90 -8.50 2.45
CA GLY A 157 -14.25 -7.38 3.32
C GLY A 157 -13.72 -7.49 4.74
N LEU A 158 -12.42 -7.67 4.90
CA LEU A 158 -11.76 -7.59 6.20
C LEU A 158 -11.44 -6.13 6.54
N GLU A 159 -11.85 -5.67 7.72
CA GLU A 159 -11.61 -4.29 8.22
C GLU A 159 -10.16 -3.80 8.01
N ALA A 160 -9.18 -4.68 8.24
CA ALA A 160 -7.75 -4.38 8.10
C ALA A 160 -7.39 -3.91 6.69
N ASN A 161 -8.07 -4.42 5.66
CA ASN A 161 -7.78 -4.10 4.26
C ASN A 161 -8.12 -2.65 3.90
N PHE A 162 -8.96 -1.98 4.70
CA PHE A 162 -9.32 -0.57 4.47
C PHE A 162 -8.22 0.40 4.93
N PHE A 163 -7.34 -0.01 5.85
CA PHE A 163 -6.32 0.86 6.42
C PHE A 163 -5.22 1.28 5.43
N PRO A 164 -4.54 0.37 4.70
CA PRO A 164 -3.50 0.74 3.76
C PRO A 164 -3.90 1.79 2.70
N PRO A 165 -5.03 1.65 1.96
CA PRO A 165 -5.41 2.63 0.94
C PRO A 165 -5.75 4.00 1.53
N VAL A 166 -6.35 4.04 2.73
CA VAL A 166 -6.66 5.28 3.45
C VAL A 166 -5.37 5.97 3.91
N PHE A 167 -4.43 5.23 4.50
CA PHE A 167 -3.13 5.77 4.92
C PHE A 167 -2.31 6.28 3.73
N LEU A 168 -2.29 5.54 2.61
CA LEU A 168 -1.65 5.97 1.37
C LEU A 168 -2.23 7.30 0.87
N SER A 169 -3.56 7.46 0.92
CA SER A 169 -4.24 8.71 0.58
C SER A 169 -3.81 9.85 1.50
N ALA A 170 -3.72 9.58 2.81
CA ALA A 170 -3.25 10.55 3.81
C ALA A 170 -1.84 11.05 3.50
N VAL A 171 -0.91 10.13 3.20
CA VAL A 171 0.48 10.44 2.82
C VAL A 171 0.53 11.18 1.48
N PHE A 172 -0.28 10.80 0.49
CA PHE A 172 -0.34 11.49 -0.79
C PHE A 172 -0.72 12.98 -0.64
N PHE A 173 -1.81 13.26 0.08
CA PHE A 173 -2.21 14.64 0.35
C PHE A 173 -1.20 15.38 1.22
N LEU A 174 -0.51 14.69 2.15
CA LEU A 174 0.57 15.27 2.93
C LEU A 174 1.74 15.73 2.06
N VAL A 175 2.16 14.90 1.10
CA VAL A 175 3.23 15.29 0.16
C VAL A 175 2.78 16.46 -0.70
N MET A 176 1.54 16.43 -1.20
CA MET A 176 1.01 17.51 -2.04
C MET A 176 0.79 18.83 -1.28
N SER A 177 0.60 18.77 0.04
CA SER A 177 0.46 19.96 0.88
C SER A 177 1.69 20.88 0.86
N ARG A 178 2.87 20.34 0.52
CA ARG A 178 4.08 21.14 0.31
C ARG A 178 3.95 22.15 -0.84
N ARG A 179 3.06 21.89 -1.81
CA ARG A 179 2.74 22.83 -2.89
C ARG A 179 1.48 23.63 -2.60
N GLN A 180 0.49 23.01 -1.97
CA GLN A 180 -0.80 23.60 -1.65
C GLN A 180 -1.14 23.35 -0.17
N PRO A 181 -0.78 24.26 0.75
CA PRO A 181 -0.88 24.02 2.19
C PRO A 181 -2.25 23.59 2.72
N TRP A 182 -3.35 23.98 2.06
CA TRP A 182 -4.71 23.58 2.45
C TRP A 182 -4.93 22.06 2.38
N LEU A 183 -4.19 21.34 1.54
CA LEU A 183 -4.24 19.89 1.46
C LEU A 183 -3.75 19.20 2.74
N LEU A 184 -3.13 19.93 3.66
CA LEU A 184 -2.79 19.40 4.98
C LEU A 184 -4.05 19.06 5.79
N ILE A 185 -5.15 19.81 5.59
CA ILE A 185 -6.45 19.49 6.20
C ILE A 185 -7.01 18.18 5.61
N VAL A 186 -6.93 18.03 4.29
CA VAL A 186 -7.36 16.79 3.61
C VAL A 186 -6.52 15.60 4.08
N SER A 187 -5.19 15.76 4.18
CA SER A 187 -4.29 14.75 4.74
C SER A 187 -4.68 14.37 6.17
N SER A 188 -4.94 15.36 7.02
CA SER A 188 -5.41 15.17 8.40
C SER A 188 -6.71 14.37 8.46
N LEU A 189 -7.69 14.68 7.60
CA LEU A 189 -8.94 13.93 7.51
C LEU A 189 -8.70 12.43 7.22
N PHE A 190 -7.83 12.10 6.26
CA PHE A 190 -7.50 10.70 5.95
C PHE A 190 -6.68 10.01 7.06
N PHE A 191 -5.77 10.74 7.73
CA PHE A 191 -5.07 10.21 8.90
C PHE A 191 -6.02 9.92 10.07
N SER A 192 -6.96 10.81 10.36
CA SER A 192 -8.01 10.56 11.35
C SER A 192 -8.89 9.40 10.96
N PHE A 193 -9.29 9.32 9.70
CA PHE A 193 -10.12 8.24 9.21
C PHE A 193 -9.43 6.87 9.28
N SER A 194 -8.10 6.83 9.13
CA SER A 194 -7.30 5.61 9.33
C SER A 194 -7.52 4.97 10.71
N LEU A 195 -7.77 5.80 11.74
CA LEU A 195 -8.04 5.36 13.11
C LEU A 195 -9.33 4.54 13.21
N TYR A 196 -10.31 4.82 12.37
CA TYR A 196 -11.56 4.06 12.31
C TYR A 196 -11.48 2.88 11.33
N ALA A 197 -10.39 2.76 10.57
CA ALA A 197 -10.18 1.69 9.60
C ALA A 197 -9.61 0.43 10.25
N TYR A 198 -8.61 0.58 11.11
CA TYR A 198 -7.99 -0.58 11.74
C TYR A 198 -7.26 -0.24 13.04
N GLY A 199 -7.37 -1.09 14.05
CA GLY A 199 -6.82 -0.83 15.39
C GLY A 199 -5.29 -0.67 15.42
N THR A 200 -4.57 -1.18 14.43
CA THR A 200 -3.11 -1.00 14.36
C THR A 200 -2.69 0.44 14.04
N SER A 201 -3.58 1.19 13.41
CA SER A 201 -3.37 2.61 13.10
C SER A 201 -3.22 3.45 14.37
N TYR A 202 -3.73 3.01 15.53
CA TYR A 202 -3.58 3.67 16.82
C TYR A 202 -2.12 3.84 17.22
N VAL A 203 -1.23 2.98 16.71
CA VAL A 203 0.23 3.11 16.88
C VAL A 203 0.85 3.76 15.65
N THR A 204 0.56 3.25 14.45
CA THR A 204 1.26 3.67 13.24
C THR A 204 1.02 5.14 12.90
N VAL A 205 -0.21 5.64 13.00
CA VAL A 205 -0.54 7.03 12.62
C VAL A 205 0.12 8.05 13.56
N PRO A 206 0.00 7.94 14.91
CA PRO A 206 0.68 8.88 15.81
C PRO A 206 2.20 8.88 15.66
N VAL A 207 2.84 7.71 15.52
CA VAL A 207 4.30 7.62 15.33
C VAL A 207 4.72 8.30 14.03
N PHE A 208 4.02 8.02 12.92
CA PHE A 208 4.30 8.65 11.63
C PHE A 208 4.14 10.18 11.70
N LEU A 209 3.02 10.65 12.25
CA LEU A 209 2.72 12.08 12.36
C LEU A 209 3.69 12.80 13.29
N PHE A 210 4.11 12.18 14.40
CA PHE A 210 5.11 12.75 15.30
C PHE A 210 6.46 12.96 14.60
N LEU A 211 6.96 11.93 13.90
CA LEU A 211 8.22 12.01 13.15
C LEU A 211 8.13 13.07 12.04
N TYR A 212 7.02 13.09 11.31
CA TYR A 212 6.79 14.08 10.26
C TYR A 212 6.69 15.50 10.83
N ALA A 213 5.91 15.71 11.90
CA ALA A 213 5.70 17.02 12.50
C ALA A 213 7.01 17.60 13.05
N LEU A 214 7.81 16.79 13.75
CA LEU A 214 9.13 17.21 14.23
C LEU A 214 10.03 17.66 13.08
N TRP A 215 10.06 16.89 11.99
CA TRP A 215 10.84 17.23 10.80
C TRP A 215 10.30 18.47 10.07
N ALA A 216 8.98 18.55 9.89
CA ALA A 216 8.31 19.64 9.19
C ALA A 216 8.42 20.96 9.94
N TRP A 217 8.37 20.93 11.28
CA TRP A 217 8.59 22.09 12.14
C TRP A 217 10.02 22.62 12.00
N ARG A 218 11.04 21.75 12.10
CA ARG A 218 12.46 22.14 11.92
C ARG A 218 12.77 22.70 10.54
N LYS A 219 11.97 22.37 9.53
CA LYS A 219 12.16 22.81 8.14
C LYS A 219 11.18 23.90 7.71
N HIS A 220 10.30 24.34 8.60
CA HIS A 220 9.23 25.31 8.31
C HIS A 220 8.46 24.98 7.01
N LEU A 221 8.12 23.69 6.81
CA LEU A 221 7.54 23.22 5.55
C LEU A 221 6.13 23.75 5.29
N HIS A 222 5.39 24.05 6.36
CA HIS A 222 3.99 24.44 6.29
C HIS A 222 3.74 25.73 7.07
N PRO A 223 2.84 26.61 6.58
CA PRO A 223 2.37 27.75 7.35
C PRO A 223 1.67 27.29 8.64
N LEU A 224 1.82 28.09 9.70
CA LEU A 224 1.23 27.79 11.02
C LEU A 224 -0.29 27.65 10.97
N THR A 225 -0.99 28.50 10.19
CA THR A 225 -2.46 28.47 10.07
C THR A 225 -2.98 27.11 9.63
N TRP A 226 -2.46 26.59 8.51
CA TRP A 226 -2.84 25.27 7.99
C TRP A 226 -2.42 24.13 8.91
N THR A 227 -1.28 24.27 9.59
CA THR A 227 -0.80 23.27 10.56
C THR A 227 -1.74 23.19 11.77
N LEU A 228 -2.16 24.33 12.31
CA LEU A 228 -3.13 24.38 13.41
C LEU A 228 -4.50 23.86 12.97
N SER A 229 -5.01 24.28 11.80
CA SER A 229 -6.29 23.75 11.29
C SER A 229 -6.28 22.24 11.10
N ALA A 230 -5.19 21.70 10.52
CA ALA A 230 -5.03 20.26 10.34
C ALA A 230 -4.91 19.52 11.69
N PHE A 231 -4.18 20.08 12.65
CA PHE A 231 -4.07 19.52 14.00
C PHE A 231 -5.41 19.54 14.73
N SER A 232 -6.15 20.65 14.70
CA SER A 232 -7.46 20.77 15.33
C SER A 232 -8.46 19.78 14.74
N LEU A 233 -8.48 19.61 13.41
CA LEU A 233 -9.31 18.58 12.77
C LEU A 233 -8.90 17.17 13.21
N PHE A 234 -7.60 16.88 13.23
CA PHE A 234 -7.09 15.58 13.63
C PHE A 234 -7.50 15.25 15.07
N ALA A 235 -7.25 16.21 15.98
CA ALA A 235 -7.58 16.09 17.39
C ALA A 235 -9.08 15.90 17.61
N ALA A 236 -9.94 16.68 16.96
CA ALA A 236 -11.38 16.56 17.07
C ALA A 236 -11.88 15.15 16.69
N LEU A 237 -11.35 14.59 15.59
CA LEU A 237 -11.70 13.24 15.15
C LEU A 237 -10.98 12.14 15.93
N PHE A 238 -9.88 12.44 16.61
CA PHE A 238 -9.15 11.50 17.44
C PHE A 238 -9.75 11.33 18.84
N ILE A 239 -10.41 12.36 19.38
CA ILE A 239 -11.01 12.34 20.72
C ILE A 239 -11.92 11.12 20.96
N PRO A 240 -12.86 10.74 20.07
CA PRO A 240 -13.67 9.53 20.28
C PRO A 240 -12.83 8.26 20.41
N VAL A 241 -11.76 8.14 19.62
CA VAL A 241 -10.82 7.01 19.70
C VAL A 241 -10.08 6.98 21.03
N VAL A 242 -9.62 8.14 21.51
CA VAL A 242 -9.01 8.23 22.84
C VAL A 242 -10.02 7.83 23.92
N LEU A 243 -11.24 8.35 23.86
CA LEU A 243 -12.30 8.01 24.80
C LEU A 243 -12.62 6.51 24.77
N PHE A 244 -12.67 5.89 23.60
CA PHE A 244 -12.85 4.44 23.46
C PHE A 244 -11.73 3.65 24.12
N VAL A 245 -10.47 4.05 23.91
CA VAL A 245 -9.34 3.42 24.58
C VAL A 245 -9.47 3.57 26.10
N MET A 246 -9.82 4.77 26.59
CA MET A 246 -10.00 5.01 28.03
C MET A 246 -11.16 4.21 28.63
N VAL A 247 -12.31 4.15 27.96
CA VAL A 247 -13.48 3.36 28.40
C VAL A 247 -13.10 1.90 28.60
N ASN A 248 -12.32 1.34 27.68
CA ASN A 248 -11.93 -0.06 27.74
C ASN A 248 -10.76 -0.32 28.69
N MET A 249 -9.78 0.57 28.76
CA MET A 249 -8.61 0.45 29.63
C MET A 249 -8.96 0.64 31.11
N PHE A 250 -9.88 1.56 31.43
CA PHE A 250 -10.34 1.82 32.80
C PHE A 250 -11.66 1.13 33.15
N HIS A 251 -12.17 0.28 32.25
CA HIS A 251 -13.43 -0.44 32.43
C HIS A 251 -14.63 0.46 32.77
N TRP A 252 -14.67 1.67 32.20
CA TRP A 252 -15.83 2.55 32.33
C TRP A 252 -17.05 1.98 31.62
N GLN A 253 -18.23 2.49 31.98
CA GLN A 253 -19.45 2.12 31.30
C GLN A 253 -19.48 2.67 29.87
N THR A 254 -20.25 2.01 29.00
CA THR A 254 -20.50 2.46 27.63
C THR A 254 -21.00 3.90 27.65
N PHE A 255 -20.32 4.78 26.92
CA PHE A 255 -20.70 6.18 26.81
C PHE A 255 -21.62 6.35 25.61
N ALA A 256 -22.89 6.66 25.87
CA ALA A 256 -23.89 6.89 24.83
C ALA A 256 -24.21 8.38 24.71
N THR A 257 -24.14 8.90 23.49
CA THR A 257 -24.64 10.23 23.15
C THR A 257 -25.90 10.11 22.29
N SER A 258 -26.58 11.23 22.02
CA SER A 258 -27.72 11.24 21.09
C SER A 258 -27.35 10.87 19.65
N PHE A 259 -26.05 10.98 19.28
CA PHE A 259 -25.58 10.78 17.90
C PHE A 259 -24.82 9.46 17.70
N PHE A 260 -23.99 9.06 18.65
CA PHE A 260 -23.12 7.89 18.55
C PHE A 260 -22.81 7.28 19.92
N THR A 261 -22.29 6.05 19.92
CA THR A 261 -21.95 5.31 21.14
C THR A 261 -20.47 4.91 21.16
N ILE A 262 -19.86 4.95 22.34
CA ILE A 262 -18.52 4.44 22.62
C ILE A 262 -18.66 3.20 23.51
N PRO A 263 -18.60 1.99 22.92
CA PRO A 263 -18.84 0.76 23.67
C PRO A 263 -17.71 0.40 24.62
N ARG A 264 -18.11 -0.12 25.78
CA ARG A 264 -17.29 -1.04 26.55
C ARG A 264 -17.34 -2.42 25.87
N MET A 265 -16.17 -2.95 25.56
CA MET A 265 -15.99 -4.27 25.00
C MET A 265 -16.30 -5.35 26.05
N THR A 266 -16.87 -6.48 25.59
CA THR A 266 -17.28 -7.57 26.49
C THR A 266 -16.10 -8.47 26.90
N GLY A 267 -15.00 -8.42 26.16
CA GLY A 267 -13.73 -9.07 26.49
C GLY A 267 -12.57 -8.08 26.55
N ILE A 268 -11.35 -8.63 26.55
CA ILE A 268 -10.13 -7.83 26.51
C ILE A 268 -10.08 -7.06 25.19
N SER A 269 -9.93 -5.74 25.27
CA SER A 269 -9.94 -4.91 24.07
C SER A 269 -8.78 -5.27 23.13
N ARG A 270 -8.99 -5.03 21.84
CA ARG A 270 -7.98 -5.35 20.82
C ARG A 270 -6.66 -4.63 21.04
N LEU A 271 -6.68 -3.41 21.58
CA LEU A 271 -5.47 -2.67 21.92
C LEU A 271 -4.74 -3.30 23.10
N GLU A 272 -5.45 -3.69 24.15
CA GLU A 272 -4.89 -4.33 25.33
C GLU A 272 -4.36 -5.75 25.05
N THR A 273 -4.97 -6.44 24.09
CA THR A 273 -4.47 -7.75 23.61
C THR A 273 -3.27 -7.56 22.68
N ALA A 274 -3.26 -6.48 21.90
CA ALA A 274 -2.22 -6.20 20.92
C ALA A 274 -0.95 -5.66 21.57
N ILE A 275 -1.06 -4.71 22.51
CA ILE A 275 0.08 -4.08 23.18
C ILE A 275 0.50 -4.93 24.37
N ASN A 276 1.80 -5.20 24.47
CA ASN A 276 2.36 -5.92 25.60
C ASN A 276 2.10 -5.16 26.91
N LYS A 277 1.54 -5.83 27.93
CA LYS A 277 1.40 -5.25 29.28
C LYS A 277 2.76 -5.04 29.95
N ASP A 278 3.79 -5.72 29.45
CA ASP A 278 5.15 -5.74 29.99
C ASP A 278 6.17 -4.98 29.12
N LEU A 279 5.83 -3.76 28.69
CA LEU A 279 6.73 -2.89 27.91
C LEU A 279 8.08 -2.57 28.62
N PHE A 280 8.20 -2.90 29.90
CA PHE A 280 9.38 -2.64 30.74
C PHE A 280 9.92 -3.88 31.47
N SER A 281 9.51 -5.09 31.09
CA SER A 281 10.07 -6.31 31.72
C SER A 281 11.51 -6.57 31.27
N PHE A 282 12.28 -7.31 32.08
CA PHE A 282 13.63 -7.75 31.71
C PHE A 282 13.68 -8.59 30.41
N ASN A 283 12.55 -9.21 30.03
CA ASN A 283 12.41 -9.98 28.78
C ASN A 283 12.01 -9.12 27.57
N PHE A 284 11.83 -7.81 27.73
CA PHE A 284 11.39 -6.91 26.66
C PHE A 284 12.29 -6.98 25.42
N PHE A 285 13.62 -7.02 25.61
CA PHE A 285 14.57 -7.09 24.49
C PHE A 285 14.52 -8.44 23.75
N THR A 286 14.44 -9.55 24.48
CA THR A 286 14.37 -10.89 23.88
C THR A 286 13.06 -11.08 23.12
N GLU A 287 11.95 -10.54 23.64
CA GLU A 287 10.67 -10.52 22.95
C GLU A 287 10.67 -9.66 21.69
N ILE A 288 11.28 -8.46 21.73
CA ILE A 288 11.40 -7.61 20.54
C ILE A 288 12.19 -8.31 19.45
N LEU A 289 13.31 -8.95 19.81
CA LEU A 289 14.13 -9.68 18.84
C LEU A 289 13.35 -10.84 18.21
N ALA A 290 12.58 -11.58 19.01
CA ALA A 290 11.70 -12.63 18.50
C ALA A 290 10.63 -12.08 17.56
N ARG A 291 10.02 -10.93 17.88
CA ARG A 291 9.00 -10.27 17.04
C ARG A 291 9.60 -9.76 15.73
N LEU A 292 10.78 -9.15 15.77
CA LEU A 292 11.49 -8.73 14.56
C LEU A 292 11.82 -9.92 13.67
N ARG A 293 12.28 -11.04 14.25
CA ARG A 293 12.48 -12.29 13.51
C ARG A 293 11.19 -12.74 12.82
N ASN A 294 10.04 -12.66 13.50
CA ASN A 294 8.75 -13.00 12.89
C ASN A 294 8.38 -12.04 11.74
N VAL A 295 8.65 -10.72 11.87
CA VAL A 295 8.47 -9.76 10.77
C VAL A 295 9.29 -10.17 9.56
N PHE A 296 10.58 -10.46 9.75
CA PHE A 296 11.45 -10.89 8.65
C PHE A 296 11.00 -12.22 8.05
N GLN A 297 10.55 -13.18 8.87
CA GLN A 297 10.01 -14.43 8.39
C GLN A 297 8.77 -14.21 7.51
N VAL A 298 7.80 -13.41 7.95
CA VAL A 298 6.60 -13.11 7.16
C VAL A 298 6.95 -12.36 5.87
N LEU A 299 7.90 -11.41 5.92
CA LEU A 299 8.35 -10.68 4.72
C LEU A 299 9.09 -11.57 3.71
N ILE A 300 9.90 -12.51 4.18
CA ILE A 300 10.72 -13.39 3.31
C ILE A 300 9.91 -14.57 2.79
N LEU A 301 9.18 -15.26 3.67
CA LEU A 301 8.37 -16.43 3.31
C LEU A 301 7.07 -16.00 2.61
N GLY A 302 6.64 -14.76 2.80
CA GLY A 302 5.41 -14.24 2.22
C GLY A 302 4.14 -14.89 2.77
N THR A 303 4.21 -15.60 3.89
CA THR A 303 3.08 -16.30 4.51
C THR A 303 3.18 -16.23 6.03
N ASP A 304 2.02 -16.21 6.68
CA ASP A 304 1.86 -16.37 8.13
C ASP A 304 1.22 -17.72 8.49
N GLY A 305 1.16 -18.66 7.53
CA GLY A 305 0.50 -19.96 7.68
C GLY A 305 -1.02 -19.93 7.49
N HIS A 306 -1.62 -18.76 7.29
CA HIS A 306 -3.06 -18.63 7.03
C HIS A 306 -3.33 -18.40 5.55
N ASN A 307 -3.93 -19.40 4.89
CA ASN A 307 -4.22 -19.36 3.44
C ASN A 307 -5.17 -18.22 3.02
N PHE A 308 -5.96 -17.68 3.96
CA PHE A 308 -6.84 -16.55 3.69
C PHE A 308 -6.11 -15.19 3.70
N ASN A 309 -4.89 -15.12 4.21
CA ASN A 309 -4.07 -13.90 4.24
C ASN A 309 -3.08 -13.82 3.09
N ALA A 310 -2.52 -14.95 2.67
CA ALA A 310 -1.68 -15.08 1.49
C ALA A 310 -1.91 -16.42 0.81
N LEU A 311 -1.88 -16.41 -0.53
CA LEU A 311 -1.91 -17.64 -1.32
C LEU A 311 -0.58 -18.39 -1.16
N PRO A 312 -0.58 -19.68 -0.80
CA PRO A 312 0.65 -20.45 -0.56
C PRO A 312 1.67 -20.37 -1.72
N ASP A 313 1.20 -20.39 -2.97
CA ASP A 313 2.07 -20.43 -4.15
C ASP A 313 2.69 -19.09 -4.56
N PHE A 314 2.19 -17.99 -3.98
CA PHE A 314 2.55 -16.62 -4.38
C PHE A 314 3.09 -15.78 -3.22
N GLY A 315 2.58 -16.01 -2.01
CA GLY A 315 2.86 -15.19 -0.84
C GLY A 315 2.32 -13.75 -0.96
N VAL A 316 2.78 -12.88 -0.04
CA VAL A 316 2.45 -11.45 -0.03
C VAL A 316 3.09 -10.70 -1.21
N PHE A 317 4.35 -10.99 -1.47
CA PHE A 317 5.13 -10.46 -2.58
C PHE A 317 5.65 -11.62 -3.41
N TYR A 318 5.81 -11.38 -4.71
CA TYR A 318 6.62 -12.28 -5.50
C TYR A 318 8.05 -12.30 -4.94
N VAL A 319 8.58 -13.50 -4.70
CA VAL A 319 9.93 -13.70 -4.12
C VAL A 319 11.01 -12.94 -4.90
N TRP A 320 10.89 -12.84 -6.23
CA TRP A 320 11.82 -12.10 -7.08
C TRP A 320 11.81 -10.57 -6.87
N VAL A 321 10.78 -10.01 -6.24
CA VAL A 321 10.70 -8.58 -5.90
C VAL A 321 11.50 -8.26 -4.63
N LEU A 322 11.71 -9.25 -3.74
CA LEU A 322 12.37 -9.05 -2.45
C LEU A 322 13.79 -8.46 -2.57
N PRO A 323 14.67 -8.90 -3.50
CA PRO A 323 15.99 -8.27 -3.66
C PRO A 323 15.91 -6.77 -3.96
N PHE A 324 14.91 -6.34 -4.73
CA PHE A 324 14.70 -4.93 -5.06
C PHE A 324 14.17 -4.13 -3.87
N VAL A 325 13.32 -4.74 -3.04
CA VAL A 325 12.83 -4.18 -1.78
C VAL A 325 14.00 -3.93 -0.83
N PHE A 326 14.83 -4.95 -0.57
CA PHE A 326 16.01 -4.82 0.29
C PHE A 326 17.03 -3.83 -0.25
N PHE A 327 17.30 -3.86 -1.55
CA PHE A 327 18.18 -2.87 -2.19
C PHE A 327 17.63 -1.45 -2.06
N GLY A 328 16.32 -1.28 -2.27
CA GLY A 328 15.63 0.00 -2.08
C GLY A 328 15.74 0.52 -0.64
N MET A 329 15.55 -0.33 0.35
CA MET A 329 15.71 0.00 1.77
C MET A 329 17.16 0.41 2.10
N ALA A 330 18.14 -0.40 1.67
CA ALA A 330 19.56 -0.11 1.89
C ALA A 330 19.98 1.22 1.24
N TRP A 331 19.52 1.46 0.01
CA TRP A 331 19.75 2.72 -0.69
C TRP A 331 19.13 3.92 0.03
N MET A 332 17.91 3.75 0.56
CA MET A 332 17.21 4.76 1.34
C MET A 332 18.00 5.12 2.61
N MET A 333 18.65 4.14 3.27
CA MET A 333 19.42 4.35 4.51
C MET A 333 20.63 5.24 4.22
N ILE A 334 21.40 4.90 3.18
CA ILE A 334 22.60 5.65 2.76
C ILE A 334 22.23 7.10 2.44
N ARG A 335 21.07 7.32 1.80
CA ARG A 335 20.61 8.66 1.41
C ARG A 335 20.09 9.50 2.57
N LEU A 336 19.51 8.86 3.58
CA LEU A 336 19.06 9.56 4.79
C LEU A 336 20.24 10.21 5.51
N HIS A 337 21.36 9.48 5.61
CA HIS A 337 22.59 9.95 6.23
C HIS A 337 23.22 11.14 5.49
N SER A 338 23.06 11.19 4.17
CA SER A 338 23.54 12.31 3.35
C SER A 338 22.70 13.60 3.49
N HIS A 339 21.60 13.60 4.25
CA HIS A 339 20.63 14.71 4.42
C HIS A 339 20.04 15.34 3.14
N ARG A 340 20.35 14.81 1.95
CA ARG A 340 20.10 15.44 0.65
C ARG A 340 18.71 15.22 0.04
N ASP A 341 17.84 14.40 0.65
CA ASP A 341 16.59 13.98 0.00
C ASP A 341 15.38 13.94 0.93
N ASP A 342 14.55 14.99 0.88
CA ASP A 342 13.33 15.13 1.70
C ASP A 342 12.28 14.05 1.40
N HIS A 343 12.20 13.57 0.15
CA HIS A 343 11.21 12.57 -0.26
C HIS A 343 11.49 11.20 0.36
N CYS A 344 12.78 10.83 0.46
CA CYS A 344 13.19 9.60 1.14
C CYS A 344 12.86 9.63 2.65
N ARG A 345 12.80 10.81 3.28
CA ARG A 345 12.50 10.92 4.72
C ARG A 345 11.07 10.51 5.06
N ILE A 346 10.10 10.87 4.21
CA ILE A 346 8.68 10.52 4.43
C ILE A 346 8.49 9.00 4.35
N LEU A 347 9.14 8.34 3.38
CA LEU A 347 9.15 6.88 3.26
C LEU A 347 9.84 6.21 4.45
N TRP A 348 10.90 6.84 4.98
CA TRP A 348 11.53 6.41 6.22
C TRP A 348 10.60 6.50 7.42
N PHE A 349 9.88 7.60 7.61
CA PHE A 349 8.93 7.74 8.71
C PHE A 349 7.83 6.69 8.63
N TRP A 350 7.35 6.37 7.43
CA TRP A 350 6.41 5.26 7.21
C TRP A 350 7.04 3.95 7.68
N LEU A 351 8.25 3.61 7.21
CA LEU A 351 8.91 2.37 7.58
C LEU A 351 9.16 2.27 9.10
N VAL A 352 9.59 3.36 9.75
CA VAL A 352 9.77 3.40 11.21
C VAL A 352 8.43 3.18 11.91
N ALA A 353 7.37 3.86 11.51
CA ALA A 353 6.05 3.70 12.12
C ALA A 353 5.49 2.27 11.95
N ALA A 354 5.74 1.63 10.80
CA ALA A 354 5.38 0.23 10.56
C ALA A 354 6.19 -0.73 11.45
N LEU A 355 7.50 -0.51 11.58
CA LEU A 355 8.39 -1.28 12.44
C LEU A 355 8.03 -1.14 13.92
N THR A 356 7.77 0.08 14.40
CA THR A 356 7.35 0.33 15.78
C THR A 356 6.07 -0.43 16.09
N MET A 357 5.08 -0.36 15.19
CA MET A 357 3.85 -1.12 15.34
C MET A 357 4.11 -2.63 15.40
N ALA A 358 4.97 -3.16 14.54
CA ALA A 358 5.26 -4.59 14.50
C ALA A 358 6.00 -5.09 15.75
N MET A 359 6.85 -4.26 16.35
CA MET A 359 7.55 -4.55 17.60
C MET A 359 6.59 -4.57 18.80
N LEU A 360 5.52 -3.78 18.77
CA LEU A 360 4.58 -3.64 19.89
C LEU A 360 3.47 -4.69 19.87
N ILE A 361 3.18 -5.29 18.71
CA ILE A 361 2.05 -6.20 18.55
C ILE A 361 2.40 -7.66 18.86
N ASN A 362 1.56 -8.29 19.68
CA ASN A 362 1.54 -9.74 19.91
C ASN A 362 1.03 -10.49 18.68
N ASN A 363 1.60 -11.67 18.37
CA ASN A 363 1.17 -12.55 17.27
C ASN A 363 1.01 -11.81 15.93
N LEU A 364 2.15 -11.38 15.38
CA LEU A 364 2.18 -10.73 14.08
C LEU A 364 1.65 -11.67 12.99
N ASN A 365 0.72 -11.17 12.20
CA ASN A 365 0.23 -11.83 10.99
C ASN A 365 0.18 -10.80 9.85
N ILE A 366 -0.10 -11.24 8.64
CA ILE A 366 -0.09 -10.38 7.44
C ILE A 366 -1.08 -9.22 7.57
N ASN A 367 -2.27 -9.46 8.10
CA ASN A 367 -3.28 -8.39 8.26
C ASN A 367 -2.83 -7.33 9.25
N ARG A 368 -2.14 -7.73 10.33
CA ARG A 368 -1.53 -6.79 11.27
C ARG A 368 -0.37 -6.05 10.61
N ALA A 369 0.48 -6.74 9.86
CA ALA A 369 1.63 -6.14 9.15
C ALA A 369 1.29 -5.40 7.84
N ASN A 370 0.01 -5.24 7.51
CA ASN A 370 -0.46 -4.78 6.19
C ASN A 370 0.16 -3.45 5.71
N ILE A 371 0.54 -2.57 6.65
CA ILE A 371 1.10 -1.26 6.35
C ILE A 371 2.53 -1.30 5.81
N PHE A 372 3.24 -2.42 5.97
CA PHE A 372 4.53 -2.64 5.30
C PHE A 372 4.35 -2.82 3.80
N PHE A 373 3.29 -3.51 3.39
CA PHE A 373 3.20 -4.04 2.04
C PHE A 373 2.90 -2.99 0.97
N LEU A 374 2.37 -1.84 1.40
CA LEU A 374 2.08 -0.69 0.54
C LEU A 374 3.17 0.40 0.63
N SER A 375 4.17 0.25 1.51
CA SER A 375 5.25 1.22 1.67
C SER A 375 6.13 1.26 0.41
N PRO A 376 6.22 2.39 -0.30
CA PRO A 376 7.05 2.45 -1.48
C PRO A 376 8.53 2.50 -1.13
N HIS A 377 9.35 1.74 -1.87
CA HIS A 377 10.81 1.82 -1.78
C HIS A 377 11.38 2.51 -3.00
N ARG A 378 12.13 3.59 -2.79
CA ARG A 378 12.70 4.37 -3.88
C ARG A 378 13.97 3.70 -4.41
N VAL A 379 13.87 3.10 -5.58
CA VAL A 379 15.04 2.70 -6.39
C VAL A 379 15.34 3.82 -7.38
N ARG A 380 16.50 4.48 -7.25
CA ARG A 380 16.92 5.46 -8.25
C ARG A 380 17.38 4.72 -9.50
N CYS A 381 16.68 4.94 -10.62
CA CYS A 381 17.27 4.72 -11.93
C CYS A 381 18.30 5.83 -12.16
N ASN A 382 19.58 5.47 -12.29
CA ASN A 382 20.68 6.40 -12.17
C ASN A 382 20.72 7.37 -13.36
N ARG A 383 20.24 8.62 -13.19
CA ARG A 383 20.38 9.70 -14.18
C ARG A 383 21.85 9.97 -14.59
N HIS A 384 22.84 9.54 -13.80
CA HIS A 384 24.26 9.73 -14.11
C HIS A 384 24.82 8.76 -15.17
N LEU A 385 24.16 7.64 -15.45
CA LEU A 385 24.52 6.79 -16.60
C LEU A 385 24.02 7.35 -17.94
N LEU A 386 23.17 8.39 -17.89
CA LEU A 386 22.52 9.01 -19.05
C LEU A 386 22.82 10.52 -19.16
N GLY A 387 23.75 11.01 -18.34
CA GLY A 387 24.31 12.36 -18.52
C GLY A 387 25.26 12.33 -19.70
N ARG A 388 24.85 12.93 -20.82
CA ARG A 388 25.74 13.35 -21.90
C ARG A 388 26.95 14.06 -21.30
N LYS A 389 28.07 13.34 -21.14
CA LYS A 389 29.39 13.91 -21.39
C LYS A 389 29.70 13.56 -22.83
N THR A 390 29.41 14.50 -23.73
CA THR A 390 30.18 14.64 -24.96
C THR A 390 31.61 14.97 -24.53
N HIS A 391 32.41 13.92 -24.27
CA HIS A 391 33.86 14.00 -24.42
C HIS A 391 34.31 12.69 -25.04
N GLU A 392 35.22 12.86 -25.98
CA GLU A 392 35.67 11.92 -26.99
C GLU A 392 36.31 10.66 -26.41
N GLY A 393 36.29 9.59 -27.22
CA GLY A 393 37.33 8.56 -27.13
C GLY A 393 37.06 7.38 -26.20
N VAL A 394 35.98 6.61 -26.39
CA VAL A 394 35.98 5.18 -26.01
C VAL A 394 35.33 4.38 -27.12
N GLY A 395 36.13 3.53 -27.79
CA GLY A 395 35.73 2.73 -28.94
C GLY A 395 34.60 1.72 -28.65
N PRO A 396 33.91 1.24 -29.70
CA PRO A 396 32.65 0.49 -29.60
C PRO A 396 32.76 -0.92 -28.98
N ASP A 397 33.96 -1.36 -28.59
CA ASP A 397 34.21 -2.76 -28.23
C ASP A 397 34.06 -3.07 -26.72
N SER A 398 34.05 -2.04 -25.86
CA SER A 398 33.86 -2.21 -24.40
C SER A 398 32.39 -2.26 -23.98
N ARG A 399 31.46 -1.64 -24.75
CA ARG A 399 30.01 -1.64 -24.45
C ARG A 399 29.32 -2.97 -24.77
N ARG A 400 29.84 -3.75 -25.72
CA ARG A 400 29.29 -5.08 -26.06
C ARG A 400 29.56 -6.13 -24.99
N ARG A 401 30.67 -6.03 -24.25
CA ARG A 401 31.11 -7.08 -23.31
C ARG A 401 30.27 -7.12 -22.03
N THR A 402 29.79 -5.98 -21.51
CA THR A 402 29.01 -5.95 -20.25
C THR A 402 27.57 -6.45 -20.42
N ALA A 403 26.95 -6.22 -21.60
CA ALA A 403 25.63 -6.74 -21.92
C ALA A 403 25.65 -8.24 -22.29
N LEU A 404 26.73 -8.70 -22.95
CA LEU A 404 26.90 -10.12 -23.27
C LEU A 404 27.20 -10.99 -22.03
N LEU A 405 27.92 -10.45 -21.05
CA LEU A 405 28.24 -11.16 -19.80
C LEU A 405 26.98 -11.49 -18.97
N PHE A 406 26.00 -10.58 -18.89
CA PHE A 406 24.72 -10.88 -18.25
C PHE A 406 23.84 -11.84 -19.07
N PHE A 407 23.89 -11.75 -20.41
CA PHE A 407 23.11 -12.63 -21.29
C PHE A 407 23.61 -14.08 -21.27
N VAL A 408 24.94 -14.29 -21.20
CA VAL A 408 25.57 -15.62 -21.19
C VAL A 408 25.45 -16.28 -19.81
N GLN A 409 25.53 -15.51 -18.72
CA GLN A 409 25.47 -16.06 -17.37
C GLN A 409 24.06 -16.59 -16.99
N SER A 410 22.98 -15.97 -17.50
CA SER A 410 21.62 -16.47 -17.29
C SER A 410 21.20 -17.59 -18.26
N CYS A 411 21.78 -17.68 -19.46
CA CYS A 411 21.54 -18.80 -20.38
C CYS A 411 22.26 -20.10 -19.97
N LEU A 412 23.35 -20.00 -19.19
CA LEU A 412 24.12 -21.16 -18.73
C LEU A 412 23.55 -21.81 -17.45
N LEU A 413 22.66 -21.13 -16.72
CA LEU A 413 22.15 -21.60 -15.42
C LEU A 413 20.90 -22.51 -15.48
N HIS A 414 20.29 -22.70 -16.65
CA HIS A 414 19.24 -23.72 -16.83
C HIS A 414 19.40 -24.47 -18.15
N LYS A 415 20.11 -25.61 -18.10
CA LYS A 415 19.96 -26.67 -19.11
C LYS A 415 18.55 -27.26 -18.96
N CYS A 416 17.64 -26.88 -19.85
CA CYS A 416 16.38 -27.59 -20.04
C CYS A 416 16.55 -28.43 -21.32
N PRO A 417 16.70 -29.77 -21.22
CA PRO A 417 17.10 -30.61 -22.34
C PRO A 417 15.89 -31.24 -23.03
N GLU A 418 14.91 -30.46 -23.47
CA GLU A 418 13.77 -30.98 -24.26
C GLU A 418 13.25 -29.85 -25.16
N PHE A 419 12.70 -30.17 -26.33
CA PHE A 419 12.22 -29.30 -27.43
C PHE A 419 13.15 -29.03 -28.63
N PRO A 420 13.04 -29.86 -29.70
CA PRO A 420 13.65 -29.63 -31.02
C PRO A 420 13.17 -28.35 -31.75
N GLU A 421 12.03 -27.77 -31.37
CA GLU A 421 11.47 -26.56 -32.01
C GLU A 421 12.27 -25.27 -31.69
N TRP A 422 13.05 -25.28 -30.62
CA TRP A 422 13.89 -24.14 -30.22
C TRP A 422 15.01 -23.81 -31.21
N ALA A 423 15.54 -24.82 -31.91
CA ALA A 423 16.58 -24.64 -32.93
C ALA A 423 16.05 -23.87 -34.17
N ARG A 424 14.75 -23.97 -34.45
CA ARG A 424 14.06 -23.20 -35.50
C ARG A 424 13.79 -21.76 -35.07
N CYS A 425 13.41 -21.56 -33.80
CA CYS A 425 13.14 -20.23 -33.25
C CYS A 425 14.42 -19.38 -33.12
N ARG A 426 15.54 -19.98 -32.71
CA ARG A 426 16.88 -19.33 -32.71
C ARG A 426 17.29 -18.81 -34.09
N ARG A 427 17.01 -19.57 -35.16
CA ARG A 427 17.33 -19.15 -36.53
C ARG A 427 16.47 -17.97 -37.01
N ARG A 428 15.18 -17.94 -36.65
CA ARG A 428 14.26 -16.83 -36.97
C ARG A 428 14.54 -15.54 -36.20
N ILE A 429 15.05 -15.64 -34.97
CA ILE A 429 15.43 -14.46 -34.16
C ILE A 429 16.74 -13.86 -34.67
N ARG A 430 17.70 -14.68 -35.12
CA ARG A 430 18.94 -14.20 -35.75
C ARG A 430 18.71 -13.46 -37.07
N SER A 431 17.64 -13.76 -37.82
CA SER A 431 17.35 -13.12 -39.10
C SER A 431 16.50 -11.85 -39.01
N LYS A 432 16.09 -11.42 -37.80
CA LYS A 432 15.28 -10.21 -37.56
C LYS A 432 15.95 -9.20 -36.63
N THR A 433 17.29 -9.14 -36.67
CA THR A 433 18.10 -8.19 -35.89
C THR A 433 17.84 -6.73 -36.23
N ASP A 434 17.16 -6.43 -37.35
CA ASP A 434 16.84 -5.05 -37.74
C ASP A 434 15.60 -4.45 -37.04
N ILE A 435 14.75 -5.25 -36.41
CA ILE A 435 13.58 -4.71 -35.67
C ILE A 435 14.01 -4.13 -34.30
N TRP A 436 15.17 -4.55 -33.79
CA TRP A 436 15.66 -4.19 -32.46
C TRP A 436 16.62 -3.00 -32.45
N SER A 437 17.10 -2.56 -33.61
CA SER A 437 18.01 -1.41 -33.75
C SER A 437 17.33 -0.06 -33.53
N ASP A 438 15.99 0.00 -33.64
CA ASP A 438 15.22 1.24 -33.45
C ASP A 438 14.79 1.51 -32.00
N LEU A 439 14.93 0.53 -31.09
CA LEU A 439 14.70 0.71 -29.65
C LEU A 439 15.96 1.28 -28.98
N ARG A 440 16.22 2.58 -29.19
CA ARG A 440 17.41 3.30 -28.68
C ARG A 440 17.47 3.51 -27.16
N ASP A 441 16.44 3.14 -26.40
CA ASP A 441 16.42 3.28 -24.94
C ASP A 441 16.61 1.88 -24.30
N GLU A 442 17.83 1.62 -23.80
CA GLU A 442 18.20 0.36 -23.10
C GLU A 442 17.21 0.00 -21.97
N GLN A 443 16.52 0.99 -21.40
CA GLN A 443 15.52 0.80 -20.33
C GLN A 443 14.25 0.06 -20.80
N TRP A 444 13.83 0.23 -22.06
CA TRP A 444 12.68 -0.48 -22.59
C TRP A 444 12.99 -1.95 -22.82
N GLN A 445 14.23 -2.26 -23.20
CA GLN A 445 14.66 -3.65 -23.38
C GLN A 445 14.61 -4.41 -22.04
N TYR A 446 15.04 -3.78 -20.94
CA TYR A 446 14.95 -4.37 -19.59
C TYR A 446 13.51 -4.50 -19.07
N ALA A 447 12.66 -3.49 -19.28
CA ALA A 447 11.26 -3.55 -18.85
C ALA A 447 10.46 -4.60 -19.65
N ILE A 448 10.68 -4.69 -20.97
CA ILE A 448 10.09 -5.73 -21.83
C ILE A 448 10.62 -7.11 -21.43
N TYR A 449 11.90 -7.22 -21.09
CA TYR A 449 12.50 -8.47 -20.61
C TYR A 449 11.91 -8.92 -19.27
N LEU A 450 11.70 -8.01 -18.32
CA LEU A 450 11.05 -8.30 -17.04
C LEU A 450 9.57 -8.67 -17.21
N CYS A 451 8.84 -8.00 -18.11
CA CYS A 451 7.47 -8.38 -18.47
C CYS A 451 7.39 -9.73 -19.19
N ALA A 452 8.36 -10.04 -20.06
CA ALA A 452 8.44 -11.33 -20.75
C ALA A 452 8.83 -12.47 -19.80
N LEU A 453 9.70 -12.21 -18.83
CA LEU A 453 10.05 -13.14 -17.76
C LEU A 453 8.85 -13.39 -16.84
N TRP A 454 8.10 -12.34 -16.49
CA TRP A 454 6.84 -12.44 -15.76
C TRP A 454 5.82 -13.30 -16.52
N TYR A 455 5.60 -13.03 -17.82
CA TYR A 455 4.71 -13.83 -18.66
C TYR A 455 5.12 -15.30 -18.70
N ARG A 456 6.42 -15.60 -18.83
CA ARG A 456 6.93 -16.99 -18.83
C ARG A 456 6.71 -17.72 -17.51
N ILE A 457 6.97 -17.07 -16.38
CA ILE A 457 6.83 -17.70 -15.05
C ILE A 457 5.35 -17.90 -14.73
N SER A 458 4.50 -16.92 -15.03
CA SER A 458 3.05 -17.03 -14.84
C SER A 458 2.43 -18.07 -15.78
N TYR A 459 2.87 -18.16 -17.03
CA TYR A 459 2.35 -19.14 -18.00
C TYR A 459 2.80 -20.57 -17.68
N ALA A 460 4.04 -20.77 -17.21
CA ALA A 460 4.52 -22.08 -16.77
C ALA A 460 3.69 -22.64 -15.60
N LYS A 461 3.39 -21.80 -14.58
CA LYS A 461 2.50 -22.20 -13.47
C LYS A 461 1.05 -22.47 -13.90
N ILE A 462 0.55 -21.75 -14.90
CA ILE A 462 -0.80 -21.98 -15.46
C ILE A 462 -0.86 -23.31 -16.24
N LEU A 463 0.23 -23.70 -16.90
CA LEU A 463 0.33 -24.98 -17.62
C LEU A 463 0.43 -26.17 -16.66
N GLU A 464 1.21 -26.07 -15.58
CA GLU A 464 1.22 -27.09 -14.50
C GLU A 464 -0.19 -27.31 -13.94
N TYR A 465 -0.99 -26.25 -13.78
CA TYR A 465 -2.36 -26.36 -13.29
C TYR A 465 -3.34 -27.00 -14.29
N ARG A 466 -2.98 -27.06 -15.57
CA ARG A 466 -3.77 -27.74 -16.62
C ARG A 466 -3.42 -29.21 -16.77
N GLU A 467 -2.22 -29.63 -16.38
CA GLU A 467 -1.82 -31.05 -16.42
C GLU A 467 -2.22 -31.83 -15.15
N VAL A 468 -2.63 -31.13 -14.08
CA VAL A 468 -3.13 -31.72 -12.83
C VAL A 468 -4.68 -31.82 -12.80
N ARG A 469 -5.36 -31.49 -13.90
CA ARG A 469 -6.77 -31.84 -14.15
C ARG A 469 -6.86 -32.79 -15.33
#